data_AF-A0A2D4I1I7-F1
#
_entry.id   AF-A0A2D4I1I7-F1
#
_cell.length_a   1.000
_cell.length_b   1.000
_cell.length_c   1.000
_cell.angle_alpha   90.00
_cell.angle_beta   90.00
_cell.angle_gamma   90.00
#
_symmetry.space_group_name_H-M   'P 1'
#
loop_
_entity.id
_entity.type
_entity.pdbx_description
1 polymer ?
#
loop_
_entity_poly.entity_id
_entity_poly.type
_entity_poly.pdbx_seq_one_letter_code
_entity_poly.pdbx_strand_id
1 'polypeptide(L)'
;HLERSTAKPLPVVIIGNGPSGICLSYFLSGNVPYVRRNSVHPNPILQRKLEETPDVPIVDQDLEYLSEGLEGRSASPVALLFDALLRPDTDFGETADSVLTWWHEPDRAIPHLVLGKTLPGGAWHRLQK
;
A
#
# COMPACT_ATOMS: atom_id res chain seq x y z
N HIS A 1 -28.00 31.70 18.74
CA HIS A 1 -27.94 31.05 17.42
C HIS A 1 -26.48 30.83 17.08
N LEU A 2 -26.00 29.58 17.10
CA LEU A 2 -24.63 29.26 16.69
C LEU A 2 -24.59 29.34 15.17
N GLU A 3 -23.77 30.24 14.61
CA GLU A 3 -23.57 30.32 13.17
C GLU A 3 -23.12 28.97 12.64
N ARG A 4 -23.90 28.41 11.71
CA ARG A 4 -23.59 27.12 11.09
C ARG A 4 -22.41 27.37 10.15
N SER A 5 -21.23 26.85 10.53
CA SER A 5 -20.03 26.94 9.70
C SER A 5 -20.31 26.47 8.28
N THR A 6 -19.91 27.27 7.29
CA THR A 6 -19.98 26.97 5.86
C THR A 6 -18.85 26.05 5.40
N ALA A 7 -17.97 25.62 6.31
CA ALA A 7 -16.87 24.73 6.00
C ALA A 7 -17.40 23.37 5.54
N LYS A 8 -16.95 22.90 4.37
CA LYS A 8 -17.21 21.53 3.93
C LYS A 8 -16.63 20.55 4.95
N PRO A 9 -17.38 19.53 5.37
CA PRO A 9 -16.85 18.51 6.26
C PRO A 9 -15.70 17.78 5.57
N LEU A 10 -14.68 17.43 6.35
CA LEU A 10 -13.59 16.60 5.87
C LEU A 10 -14.13 15.18 5.61
N PRO A 11 -13.88 14.58 4.43
CA PRO A 11 -14.53 13.32 4.08
C PRO A 11 -13.98 12.12 4.86
N VAL A 12 -12.70 12.15 5.25
CA VAL A 12 -12.06 11.02 5.96
C VAL A 12 -11.27 11.51 7.18
N VAL A 13 -11.48 10.85 8.31
CA VAL A 13 -10.65 10.99 9.52
C VAL A 13 -10.09 9.63 9.89
N ILE A 14 -8.77 9.51 9.96
CA ILE A 14 -8.06 8.29 10.36
C ILE A 14 -7.75 8.37 11.85
N ILE A 15 -8.23 7.39 12.63
CA ILE A 15 -7.94 7.29 14.06
C ILE A 15 -6.82 6.29 14.29
N GLY A 16 -5.65 6.82 14.67
CA GLY A 16 -4.40 6.08 14.87
C GLY A 16 -3.36 6.51 13.84
N ASN A 17 -2.21 7.01 14.33
CA ASN A 17 -1.08 7.43 13.48
C ASN A 17 0.10 6.44 13.52
N GLY A 18 -0.21 5.16 13.74
CA GLY A 18 0.74 4.05 13.62
C GLY A 18 1.01 3.67 12.15
N PRO A 19 1.73 2.56 11.91
CA PRO A 19 2.10 2.08 10.57
C PRO A 19 0.92 2.03 9.59
N SER A 20 -0.17 1.37 9.98
CA SER A 20 -1.36 1.22 9.14
C SER A 20 -2.04 2.57 8.84
N GLY A 21 -2.08 3.49 9.80
CA GLY A 21 -2.69 4.81 9.62
C GLY A 21 -1.91 5.70 8.68
N ILE A 22 -0.57 5.68 8.77
CA ILE A 22 0.30 6.40 7.84
C ILE A 22 0.30 5.75 6.45
N CYS A 23 0.26 4.41 6.37
CA CYS A 23 0.12 3.71 5.10
C CYS A 23 -1.19 4.10 4.38
N LEU A 24 -2.32 4.05 5.08
CA LEU A 24 -3.60 4.49 4.52
C LEU A 24 -3.57 5.97 4.10
N SER A 25 -2.99 6.84 4.94
CA SER A 25 -2.81 8.26 4.61
C SER A 25 -2.02 8.45 3.31
N TYR A 26 -0.95 7.66 3.11
CA TYR A 26 -0.15 7.70 1.88
C TYR A 26 -0.97 7.36 0.63
N PHE A 27 -1.79 6.31 0.67
CA PHE A 27 -2.73 5.98 -0.41
C PHE A 27 -3.74 7.09 -0.66
N LEU A 28 -4.39 7.60 0.40
CA LEU A 28 -5.40 8.66 0.29
C LEU A 28 -4.80 10.00 -0.17
N SER A 29 -3.49 10.21 -0.02
CA SER A 29 -2.78 11.34 -0.60
C SER A 29 -2.58 11.23 -2.11
N GLY A 30 -3.08 10.15 -2.75
CA GLY A 30 -2.96 9.93 -4.19
C GLY A 30 -1.69 9.16 -4.58
N ASN A 31 -1.00 8.49 -3.64
CA ASN A 31 0.14 7.63 -3.98
C ASN A 31 -0.38 6.23 -4.34
N VAL A 32 -0.11 5.81 -5.57
CA VAL A 32 -0.70 4.64 -6.18
C VAL A 32 0.41 3.65 -6.56
N PRO A 33 0.31 2.37 -6.16
CA PRO A 33 1.28 1.36 -6.53
C PRO A 33 0.99 0.79 -7.91
N TYR A 34 2.01 0.76 -8.75
CA TYR A 34 2.04 0.11 -10.06
C TYR A 34 3.13 -0.94 -10.09
N VAL A 35 3.03 -1.87 -11.05
CA VAL A 35 4.16 -2.71 -11.42
C VAL A 35 5.28 -1.82 -11.96
N ARG A 36 6.49 -2.00 -11.46
CA ARG A 36 7.67 -1.29 -11.94
C ARG A 36 8.00 -1.74 -13.36
N ARG A 37 8.19 -0.78 -14.26
CA ARG A 37 8.60 -1.08 -15.64
C ARG A 37 9.93 -1.84 -15.63
N ASN A 38 10.00 -2.89 -16.46
CA ASN A 38 11.16 -3.78 -16.60
C ASN A 38 11.55 -4.54 -15.33
N SER A 39 10.71 -4.59 -14.28
CA SER A 39 10.92 -5.52 -13.18
C SER A 39 10.41 -6.90 -13.55
N VAL A 40 11.12 -7.94 -13.11
CA VAL A 40 10.70 -9.33 -13.25
C VAL A 40 10.57 -9.93 -11.86
N HIS A 41 9.37 -10.43 -11.55
CA HIS A 41 9.12 -11.12 -10.30
C HIS A 41 9.70 -12.55 -10.38
N PRO A 42 10.37 -13.05 -9.32
CA PRO A 42 10.99 -14.37 -9.31
C PRO A 42 9.98 -15.53 -9.41
N ASN A 43 8.79 -15.37 -8.83
CA ASN A 43 7.69 -16.32 -9.04
C ASN A 43 7.12 -16.15 -10.46
N PRO A 44 7.28 -17.14 -11.37
CA PRO A 44 6.85 -17.03 -12.76
C PRO A 44 5.34 -17.04 -12.95
N ILE A 45 4.57 -17.60 -11.99
CA ILE A 45 3.11 -17.58 -12.04
C ILE A 45 2.63 -16.16 -11.73
N LEU A 46 3.10 -15.58 -10.62
CA LEU A 46 2.75 -14.21 -10.27
C LEU A 46 3.22 -13.22 -11.35
N GLN A 47 4.42 -13.40 -11.91
CA GLN A 47 4.91 -12.59 -13.02
C GLN A 47 3.93 -12.56 -14.20
N ARG A 48 3.45 -13.72 -14.64
CA ARG A 48 2.48 -13.81 -15.75
C ARG A 48 1.18 -13.09 -15.43
N LYS A 49 0.67 -13.23 -14.20
CA LYS A 49 -0.56 -12.54 -13.78
C LYS A 49 -0.40 -11.02 -13.82
N LEU A 50 0.75 -10.50 -13.35
CA LEU A 50 1.06 -9.07 -13.38
C LEU A 50 1.18 -8.52 -14.82
N GLU A 51 1.65 -9.32 -15.76
CA GLU A 51 1.78 -8.97 -17.17
C GLU A 51 0.45 -8.88 -17.92
N GLU A 52 -0.66 -9.40 -17.35
CA GLU A 52 -1.99 -9.31 -17.96
C GLU A 52 -2.51 -7.87 -17.98
N THR A 53 -2.19 -7.07 -16.96
CA THR A 53 -2.68 -5.67 -16.83
C THR A 53 -1.61 -4.71 -16.26
N PRO A 54 -0.45 -4.55 -16.93
CA PRO A 54 0.70 -3.83 -16.38
C PRO A 54 0.47 -2.33 -16.20
N ASP A 55 -0.47 -1.75 -16.96
CA ASP A 55 -0.81 -0.32 -16.91
C ASP A 55 -1.93 -0.01 -15.89
N VAL A 56 -2.46 -1.02 -15.20
CA VAL A 56 -3.48 -0.84 -14.16
C VAL A 56 -2.81 -0.80 -12.79
N PRO A 57 -3.16 0.13 -11.89
CA PRO A 57 -2.70 0.11 -10.51
C PRO A 57 -2.93 -1.23 -9.83
N ILE A 58 -1.98 -1.69 -9.02
CA ILE A 58 -2.11 -2.96 -8.29
C ILE A 58 -3.40 -3.01 -7.47
N VAL A 59 -3.74 -1.90 -6.80
CA VAL A 59 -4.94 -1.80 -5.94
C VAL A 59 -6.26 -1.79 -6.71
N ASP A 60 -6.22 -1.58 -8.03
CA ASP A 60 -7.40 -1.57 -8.90
C ASP A 60 -7.49 -2.87 -9.75
N GLN A 61 -6.55 -3.80 -9.59
CA GLN A 61 -6.58 -5.15 -10.17
C GLN A 61 -7.32 -6.14 -9.25
N ASP A 62 -7.52 -7.36 -9.74
CA ASP A 62 -8.07 -8.45 -8.93
C ASP A 62 -7.02 -8.97 -7.92
N LEU A 63 -7.08 -8.43 -6.70
CA LEU A 63 -6.16 -8.79 -5.63
C LEU A 63 -6.31 -10.25 -5.19
N GLU A 64 -7.49 -10.85 -5.30
CA GLU A 64 -7.70 -12.25 -4.93
C GLU A 64 -6.97 -13.13 -5.94
N TYR A 65 -7.21 -12.90 -7.23
CA TYR A 65 -6.51 -13.58 -8.33
C TYR A 65 -4.99 -13.43 -8.23
N LEU A 66 -4.49 -12.22 -8.01
CA LEU A 66 -3.06 -11.97 -7.86
C LEU A 66 -2.46 -12.68 -6.64
N SER A 67 -3.22 -12.89 -5.58
CA SER A 67 -2.75 -13.50 -4.34
C SER A 67 -2.83 -15.03 -4.33
N GLU A 68 -3.51 -15.66 -5.30
CA GLU A 68 -3.68 -17.12 -5.32
C GLU A 68 -2.34 -17.86 -5.32
N GLY A 69 -2.22 -18.85 -4.42
CA GLY A 69 -1.03 -19.68 -4.32
C GLY A 69 0.18 -18.99 -3.68
N LEU A 70 0.03 -17.75 -3.19
CA LEU A 70 1.04 -17.13 -2.34
C LEU A 70 0.96 -17.72 -0.92
N GLU A 71 2.11 -18.10 -0.39
CA GLU A 71 2.27 -18.63 0.95
C GLU A 71 3.15 -17.69 1.78
N GLY A 72 2.95 -17.66 3.10
CA GLY A 72 3.78 -16.87 3.99
C GLY A 72 3.23 -16.77 5.41
N ARG A 73 3.74 -15.80 6.16
CA ARG A 73 3.47 -15.65 7.60
C ARG A 73 2.15 -14.94 7.93
N SER A 74 1.51 -14.33 6.94
CA SER A 74 0.24 -13.62 7.09
C SER A 74 -0.93 -14.48 6.61
N ALA A 75 -2.07 -14.38 7.30
CA ALA A 75 -3.32 -14.99 6.84
C ALA A 75 -4.09 -14.08 5.85
N SER A 76 -3.62 -12.86 5.61
CA SER A 76 -4.25 -11.93 4.66
C SER A 76 -3.62 -12.10 3.27
N PRO A 77 -4.39 -12.49 2.24
CA PRO A 77 -3.88 -12.64 0.88
C PRO A 77 -3.25 -11.35 0.35
N VAL A 78 -3.91 -10.21 0.59
CA VAL A 78 -3.40 -8.89 0.20
C VAL A 78 -2.07 -8.57 0.88
N ALA A 79 -1.90 -8.91 2.16
CA ALA A 79 -0.62 -8.72 2.84
C ALA A 79 0.48 -9.59 2.21
N LEU A 80 0.19 -10.88 1.93
CA LEU A 80 1.13 -11.78 1.26
C LEU A 80 1.53 -11.26 -0.13
N LEU A 81 0.57 -10.74 -0.89
CA LEU A 81 0.83 -10.13 -2.19
C LEU A 81 1.75 -8.92 -2.05
N PHE A 82 1.44 -7.97 -1.17
CA PHE A 82 2.29 -6.79 -0.99
C PHE A 82 3.69 -7.14 -0.46
N ASP A 83 3.83 -8.16 0.38
CA ASP A 83 5.14 -8.65 0.82
C ASP A 83 5.94 -9.23 -0.36
N ALA A 84 5.30 -10.10 -1.16
CA ALA A 84 5.92 -10.68 -2.36
C ALA A 84 6.34 -9.61 -3.38
N LEU A 85 5.53 -8.55 -3.56
CA LEU A 85 5.82 -7.49 -4.51
C LEU A 85 6.85 -6.45 -3.99
N LEU A 86 6.79 -6.12 -2.70
CA LEU A 86 7.67 -5.11 -2.11
C LEU A 86 9.07 -5.65 -1.87
N ARG A 87 9.19 -6.90 -1.43
CA ARG A 87 10.47 -7.57 -1.22
C ARG A 87 10.40 -9.05 -1.64
N PRO A 88 10.50 -9.32 -2.95
CA PRO A 88 10.52 -10.69 -3.45
C PRO A 88 11.64 -11.50 -2.78
N ASP A 89 11.39 -12.78 -2.53
CA ASP A 89 12.36 -13.76 -1.99
C ASP A 89 13.06 -13.40 -0.67
N THR A 90 12.51 -12.46 0.11
CA THR A 90 13.08 -12.09 1.42
C THR A 90 13.24 -13.28 2.35
N ASP A 91 12.31 -14.24 2.30
CA ASP A 91 12.36 -15.45 3.14
C ASP A 91 13.50 -16.40 2.74
N PHE A 92 14.08 -16.25 1.54
CA PHE A 92 15.26 -17.00 1.08
C PHE A 92 16.58 -16.26 1.36
N GLY A 93 16.52 -15.08 1.99
CA GLY A 93 17.70 -14.29 2.35
C GLY A 93 18.32 -13.50 1.19
N GLU A 94 17.64 -13.47 0.03
CA GLU A 94 18.03 -12.64 -1.11
C GLU A 94 17.42 -11.24 -1.00
N THR A 95 18.12 -10.23 -1.51
CA THR A 95 17.61 -8.85 -1.59
C THR A 95 17.25 -8.53 -3.02
N ALA A 96 16.11 -9.05 -3.49
CA ALA A 96 15.56 -8.64 -4.77
C ALA A 96 15.04 -7.18 -4.68
N ASP A 97 15.17 -6.45 -5.78
CA ASP A 97 14.54 -5.14 -5.91
C ASP A 97 13.02 -5.28 -5.88
N SER A 98 12.33 -4.29 -5.28
CA SER A 98 10.87 -4.27 -5.31
C SER A 98 10.34 -4.27 -6.75
N VAL A 99 9.29 -5.04 -7.02
CA VAL A 99 8.57 -4.99 -8.29
C VAL A 99 7.50 -3.89 -8.32
N LEU A 100 7.41 -3.08 -7.27
CA LEU A 100 6.49 -1.94 -7.20
C LEU A 100 7.21 -0.62 -7.53
N THR A 101 6.46 0.27 -8.15
CA THR A 101 6.76 1.70 -8.21
C THR A 101 5.54 2.49 -7.74
N TRP A 102 5.75 3.69 -7.22
CA TRP A 102 4.70 4.53 -6.65
C TRP A 102 4.56 5.80 -7.45
N TRP A 103 3.37 6.03 -7.99
CA TRP A 103 3.06 7.22 -8.76
C TRP A 103 2.11 8.10 -7.98
N HIS A 104 2.35 9.42 -8.03
CA HIS A 104 1.49 10.39 -7.37
C HIS A 104 0.44 10.90 -8.35
N GLU A 105 -0.82 10.59 -8.08
CA GLU A 105 -2.00 10.94 -8.86
C GLU A 105 -2.92 11.86 -8.04
N PRO A 106 -2.81 13.19 -8.22
CA PRO A 106 -3.59 14.17 -7.45
C PRO A 106 -5.11 13.97 -7.57
N ASP A 107 -5.58 13.49 -8.72
CA ASP A 107 -7.01 13.28 -8.98
C ASP A 107 -7.61 12.14 -8.14
N ARG A 108 -6.77 11.24 -7.63
CA ARG A 108 -7.17 10.17 -6.70
C ARG A 108 -7.07 10.60 -5.24
N ALA A 109 -6.56 11.79 -4.95
CA ALA A 109 -6.35 12.24 -3.59
C ALA A 109 -7.70 12.53 -2.90
N ILE A 110 -7.87 11.97 -1.71
CA ILE A 110 -9.02 12.20 -0.84
C ILE A 110 -8.54 13.03 0.35
N PRO A 111 -9.05 14.27 0.55
CA PRO A 111 -8.68 15.09 1.71
C PRO A 111 -8.93 14.36 3.02
N HIS A 112 -7.92 14.22 3.87
CA HIS A 112 -8.03 13.44 5.10
C HIS A 112 -7.18 14.01 6.24
N LEU A 113 -7.54 13.63 7.47
CA LEU A 113 -6.84 14.01 8.69
C LEU A 113 -6.47 12.76 9.47
N VAL A 114 -5.20 12.63 9.83
CA VAL A 114 -4.72 11.55 10.69
C VAL A 114 -4.60 12.07 12.11
N LEU A 115 -5.29 11.40 13.04
CA LEU A 115 -5.21 11.71 14.47
C LEU A 115 -4.47 10.59 15.19
N GLY A 116 -3.55 10.94 16.08
CA GLY A 116 -2.89 9.96 16.93
C GLY A 116 -2.17 10.58 18.10
N LYS A 117 -1.91 9.77 19.12
CA LYS A 117 -1.32 10.20 20.40
C LYS A 117 0.21 10.19 20.38
N THR A 118 0.82 9.53 19.39
CA THR A 118 2.27 9.33 19.30
C THR A 118 2.87 10.12 18.14
N LEU A 119 4.17 9.96 17.87
CA LEU A 119 4.77 10.42 16.62
C LEU A 119 4.17 9.66 15.41
N PRO A 120 4.09 10.29 14.23
CA PRO A 120 3.69 9.61 12.99
C PRO A 120 4.53 8.35 12.74
N GLY A 121 3.87 7.23 12.45
CA GLY A 121 4.49 5.92 12.31
C GLY A 121 4.50 5.09 13.61
N GLY A 122 4.25 5.72 14.76
CA GLY A 122 4.02 5.07 16.05
C GLY A 122 5.07 4.01 16.39
N ALA A 123 4.72 2.74 16.22
CA ALA A 123 5.58 1.59 16.51
C ALA A 123 6.89 1.56 15.71
N TRP A 124 6.94 2.16 14.51
CA TRP A 124 8.17 2.22 13.70
C TRP A 124 9.34 2.90 14.42
N HIS A 125 9.06 3.87 15.30
CA HIS A 125 10.09 4.52 16.12
C HIS A 125 10.75 3.59 17.14
N ARG A 126 10.16 2.43 17.43
CA ARG A 126 10.75 1.42 18.32
C ARG A 126 11.63 0.42 17.59
N LEU A 127 11.56 0.34 16.26
CA LEU A 127 12.36 -0.58 15.44
C LEU A 127 13.71 0.02 15.03
N GLN A 128 13.93 1.32 15.30
CA GLN A 128 15.18 2.03 15.01
C GLN A 128 16.17 2.00 16.19
N LYS A 129 15.99 1.09 17.15
CA LYS A 129 16.89 0.87 18.29
C LYS A 129 17.33 -0.59 18.30
#